data_AF-A0A8T5SWX0-F1
#
_entry.id   AF-A0A8T5SWX0-F1
#
_cell.length_a   1.000
_cell.length_b   1.000
_cell.length_c   1.000
_cell.angle_alpha   90.00
_cell.angle_beta   90.00
_cell.angle_gamma   90.00
#
_symmetry.space_group_name_H-M   'P 1'
#
loop_
_entity.id
_entity.type
_entity.pdbx_description
1 polymer ?
#
loop_
_entity_poly.entity_id
_entity_poly.type
_entity_poly.pdbx_seq_one_letter_code
_entity_poly.pdbx_strand_id
1 'polypeptide(L)'
;MMMFSRMLRRQGFYRVKNQDDPVYMKHGVGLGGIYVRIEHKKALIQVRDLGIQEEFTRVKKLENFINELEDQAYREKCFIVHKMRGSGS
;
A
#
# COMPACT_ATOMS: atom_id res chain seq x y z
N MET A 1 4.63 18.91 5.54
CA MET A 1 5.44 17.72 5.22
C MET A 1 5.28 16.57 6.23
N MET A 2 4.99 16.84 7.52
CA MET A 2 4.85 15.78 8.56
C MET A 2 3.63 14.85 8.45
N MET A 3 2.56 15.24 7.72
CA MET A 3 1.30 14.48 7.76
C MET A 3 1.35 13.15 7.01
N PHE A 4 1.95 13.09 5.80
CA PHE A 4 2.08 11.84 5.05
C PHE A 4 2.93 10.81 5.83
N SER A 5 4.12 11.22 6.29
CA SER A 5 5.02 10.36 7.07
C SER A 5 4.40 9.82 8.36
N ARG A 6 3.54 10.60 9.04
CA ARG A 6 2.84 10.15 10.25
C ARG A 6 1.76 9.11 9.93
N MET A 7 0.97 9.37 8.89
CA MET A 7 -0.07 8.44 8.43
C MET A 7 0.55 7.12 7.97
N LEU A 8 1.59 7.16 7.13
CA LEU A 8 2.28 5.97 6.63
C LEU A 8 2.84 5.10 7.76
N ARG A 9 3.49 5.70 8.77
CA ARG A 9 3.96 4.96 9.94
C ARG A 9 2.82 4.30 10.73
N ARG A 10 1.69 4.98 10.88
CA ARG A 10 0.50 4.42 11.55
C ARG A 10 -0.09 3.23 10.79
N GLN A 11 -0.03 3.23 9.45
CA GLN A 11 -0.44 2.12 8.61
C GLN A 11 0.59 0.99 8.50
N GLY A 12 1.73 1.09 9.22
CA GLY A 12 2.76 0.06 9.27
C GLY A 12 3.82 0.16 8.16
N PHE A 13 3.89 1.27 7.42
CA PHE A 13 4.99 1.48 6.48
C PHE A 13 6.28 1.82 7.21
N TYR A 14 7.37 1.20 6.79
CA TYR A 14 8.72 1.51 7.27
C TYR A 14 9.45 2.40 6.27
N ARG A 15 10.34 3.26 6.75
CA ARG A 15 11.17 4.11 5.88
C ARG A 15 12.32 3.29 5.31
N VAL A 16 12.52 3.35 4.00
CA VAL A 16 13.67 2.74 3.33
C VAL A 16 14.92 3.58 3.61
N LYS A 17 16.02 2.91 3.96
CA LYS A 17 17.32 3.57 4.25
C LYS A 17 18.03 3.94 2.93
N ASN A 18 18.95 4.90 3.00
CA ASN A 18 19.84 5.28 1.89
C ASN A 18 19.08 5.73 0.63
N GLN A 19 18.05 6.56 0.82
CA GLN A 19 17.34 7.23 -0.26
C GLN A 19 17.41 8.72 0.01
N ASP A 20 17.77 9.50 -1.01
CA ASP A 20 17.80 10.96 -0.94
C ASP A 20 16.40 11.50 -0.59
N ASP A 21 15.36 10.92 -1.19
CA ASP A 21 13.97 11.23 -0.90
C ASP A 21 13.35 10.31 0.16
N PRO A 22 12.34 10.79 0.92
CA PRO A 22 11.59 9.97 1.85
C PRO A 22 10.77 8.89 1.11
N VAL A 23 11.31 7.68 1.07
CA VAL A 23 10.63 6.48 0.57
C VAL A 23 10.16 5.61 1.74
N TYR A 24 8.90 5.21 1.68
CA TYR A 24 8.24 4.31 2.64
C TYR A 24 7.83 3.03 1.92
N MET A 25 7.93 1.90 2.59
CA MET A 25 7.57 0.59 2.05
C MET A 25 6.72 -0.19 3.04
N LYS A 26 5.73 -0.92 2.52
CA LYS A 26 4.99 -1.95 3.24
C LYS A 26 4.81 -3.14 2.32
N HIS A 27 4.91 -4.34 2.88
CA HIS A 27 4.55 -5.55 2.16
C HIS A 27 3.06 -5.86 2.40
N GLY A 28 2.27 -5.85 1.33
CA GLY A 28 0.85 -6.20 1.35
C GLY A 28 0.65 -7.67 0.97
N VAL A 29 -0.17 -8.37 1.75
CA VAL A 29 -0.47 -9.79 1.48
C VAL A 29 -1.34 -9.89 0.22
N GLY A 30 -0.77 -10.42 -0.88
CA GLY A 30 -1.45 -10.49 -2.19
C GLY A 30 -1.25 -9.27 -3.09
N LEU A 31 -0.65 -8.20 -2.56
CA LEU A 31 -0.29 -6.98 -3.32
C LEU A 31 1.21 -6.89 -3.60
N GLY A 32 2.03 -7.65 -2.86
CA GLY A 32 3.48 -7.57 -2.92
C GLY A 32 4.02 -6.28 -2.29
N GLY A 33 4.96 -5.62 -2.97
CA GLY A 33 5.64 -4.44 -2.43
C GLY A 33 4.90 -3.13 -2.73
N ILE A 34 4.40 -2.47 -1.69
CA ILE A 34 3.78 -1.14 -1.76
C ILE A 34 4.82 -0.09 -1.37
N TYR A 35 5.15 0.80 -2.30
CA TYR A 35 6.12 1.87 -2.10
C TYR A 35 5.43 3.23 -2.13
N VAL A 36 5.79 4.13 -1.22
CA VAL A 36 5.30 5.50 -1.20
C VAL A 36 6.49 6.46 -1.11
N ARG A 37 6.67 7.27 -2.14
CA ARG A 37 7.70 8.32 -2.18
C ARG A 37 7.06 9.68 -1.94
N ILE A 38 7.67 10.51 -1.11
CA ILE A 38 7.16 11.86 -0.81
C ILE A 38 8.05 12.90 -1.49
N GLU A 39 7.53 13.60 -2.49
CA GLU A 39 8.24 14.63 -3.24
C GLU A 39 7.43 15.94 -3.25
N HIS A 40 8.06 17.08 -2.94
CA HIS A 40 7.48 18.44 -3.10
C HIS A 40 6.00 18.62 -2.69
N LYS A 41 5.58 17.99 -1.57
CA LYS A 41 4.21 17.98 -0.98
C LYS A 41 3.22 16.96 -1.58
N LYS A 42 3.67 16.07 -2.43
CA LYS A 42 2.89 14.98 -3.00
C LYS A 42 3.41 13.64 -2.52
N ALA A 43 2.57 12.63 -2.59
CA ALA A 43 2.91 11.25 -2.32
C ALA A 43 2.65 10.43 -3.59
N LEU A 44 3.69 9.77 -4.07
CA LEU A 44 3.66 8.88 -5.22
C LEU A 44 3.62 7.45 -4.68
N ILE A 45 2.52 6.74 -4.90
CA ILE A 45 2.40 5.33 -4.57
C ILE A 45 2.75 4.48 -5.78
N GLN A 46 3.46 3.38 -5.55
CA GLN A 46 3.76 2.39 -6.56
C GLN A 46 3.55 1.00 -5.97
N VAL A 47 2.73 0.18 -6.65
CA VAL A 47 2.55 -1.24 -6.33
C VAL A 47 3.14 -2.03 -7.48
N ARG A 48 4.35 -2.58 -7.29
CA ARG A 48 5.13 -3.17 -8.38
C ARG A 48 4.42 -4.34 -9.05
N ASP A 49 3.88 -5.24 -8.23
CA ASP A 49 3.23 -6.47 -8.70
C ASP A 49 1.93 -6.21 -9.47
N LEU A 50 1.30 -5.05 -9.27
CA LEU A 50 0.05 -4.66 -9.94
C LEU A 50 0.24 -3.63 -11.05
N GLY A 51 1.46 -3.12 -11.25
CA GLY A 51 1.72 -2.03 -12.21
C GLY A 51 1.01 -0.72 -11.87
N ILE A 52 0.57 -0.54 -10.63
CA ILE A 52 -0.17 0.65 -10.19
C ILE A 52 0.83 1.74 -9.84
N GLN A 53 0.61 2.94 -10.36
CA GLN A 53 1.36 4.14 -10.02
C GLN A 53 0.42 5.34 -9.96
N GLU A 54 0.27 5.94 -8.79
CA GLU A 54 -0.71 7.02 -8.55
C GLU A 54 -0.10 8.16 -7.72
N GLU A 55 -0.56 9.38 -7.96
CA GLU A 55 -0.09 10.59 -7.26
C GLU A 55 -1.18 11.18 -6.36
N PHE A 56 -0.81 11.50 -5.13
CA PHE A 56 -1.70 12.06 -4.14
C PHE A 56 -1.16 13.36 -3.55
N THR A 57 -1.95 14.42 -3.65
CA THR A 57 -1.68 15.70 -2.97
C THR A 57 -2.33 15.78 -1.59
N ARG A 58 -3.32 14.92 -1.31
CA ARG A 58 -4.09 14.91 -0.06
C ARG A 58 -3.88 13.61 0.71
N VAL A 59 -3.53 13.72 2.00
CA VAL A 59 -3.28 12.57 2.89
C VAL A 59 -4.47 11.63 2.98
N LYS A 60 -5.69 12.17 3.16
CA LYS A 60 -6.91 11.36 3.27
C LYS A 60 -7.19 10.53 2.02
N LYS A 61 -6.87 11.05 0.83
CA LYS A 61 -7.04 10.30 -0.43
C LYS A 61 -6.06 9.14 -0.51
N LEU A 62 -4.79 9.37 -0.15
CA LEU A 62 -3.78 8.31 -0.09
C LEU A 62 -4.16 7.24 0.94
N GLU A 63 -4.59 7.65 2.14
CA GLU A 63 -4.99 6.72 3.21
C GLU A 63 -6.17 5.84 2.77
N ASN A 64 -7.20 6.44 2.18
CA ASN A 64 -8.34 5.70 1.63
C ASN A 64 -7.90 4.71 0.55
N PHE A 65 -7.07 5.16 -0.40
CA PHE A 65 -6.59 4.32 -1.49
C PHE A 65 -5.81 3.10 -0.98
N ILE A 66 -4.93 3.29 0.01
CA ILE A 66 -4.20 2.17 0.63
C ILE A 66 -5.17 1.20 1.31
N ASN A 67 -6.16 1.71 2.05
CA ASN A 67 -7.15 0.83 2.71
C ASN A 67 -7.99 0.04 1.69
N GLU A 68 -8.41 0.68 0.60
CA GLU A 68 -9.17 0.02 -0.47
C GLU A 68 -8.33 -1.06 -1.17
N LEU A 69 -7.05 -0.79 -1.44
CA LEU A 69 -6.12 -1.77 -1.98
C LEU A 69 -5.97 -2.99 -1.06
N GLU A 70 -5.76 -2.76 0.24
CA GLU A 70 -5.60 -3.84 1.21
C GLU A 70 -6.90 -4.65 1.38
N ASP A 71 -8.06 -3.99 1.38
CA ASP A 71 -9.36 -4.66 1.45
C ASP A 71 -9.65 -5.52 0.21
N GLN A 72 -9.35 -5.00 -0.99
CA GLN A 72 -9.49 -5.76 -2.24
C GLN A 72 -8.61 -7.02 -2.23
N ALA A 73 -7.32 -6.88 -1.91
CA ALA A 73 -6.40 -8.03 -1.85
C ALA A 73 -6.80 -9.06 -0.79
N TYR A 74 -7.31 -8.58 0.35
CA TYR A 74 -7.85 -9.46 1.38
C TYR A 74 -9.05 -10.24 0.88
N ARG A 75 -10.02 -9.58 0.23
CA ARG A 75 -11.20 -10.23 -0.35
C ARG A 75 -10.81 -11.27 -1.38
N GLU A 76 -9.93 -10.94 -2.32
CA GLU A 76 -9.47 -11.88 -3.36
C GLU A 76 -8.83 -13.13 -2.74
N LYS A 77 -8.03 -12.99 -1.69
CA LYS A 77 -7.52 -14.14 -0.94
C LYS A 77 -8.61 -14.90 -0.19
N CYS A 78 -9.54 -14.23 0.47
CA CYS A 78 -10.65 -14.89 1.15
C CYS A 78 -11.51 -15.70 0.18
N PHE A 79 -11.70 -15.22 -1.05
CA PHE A 79 -12.35 -15.99 -2.12
C PHE A 79 -11.55 -17.24 -2.47
N ILE A 80 -10.22 -17.15 -2.62
CA ILE A 80 -9.36 -18.31 -2.91
C ILE A 80 -9.41 -19.34 -1.76
N VAL A 81 -9.30 -18.89 -0.50
CA VAL A 81 -9.34 -19.78 0.67
C VAL A 81 -10.71 -20.46 0.83
N HIS A 82 -11.82 -19.75 0.59
CA HIS A 82 -13.15 -20.36 0.61
C HIS A 82 -13.35 -21.37 -0.53
N LYS A 83 -12.82 -21.08 -1.74
CA LYS A 83 -12.90 -22.00 -2.87
C LYS A 83 -12.12 -23.30 -2.63
N MET A 84 -10.98 -23.23 -1.93
CA MET A 84 -10.19 -24.42 -1.55
C MET A 84 -10.86 -25.27 -0.47
N ARG A 85 -11.60 -24.69 0.48
CA ARG A 85 -12.29 -25.45 1.55
C ARG A 85 -13.56 -26.17 1.08
N GLY A 86 -14.09 -25.85 -0.11
CA GLY A 86 -15.27 -26.50 -0.69
C GLY A 86 -14.98 -27.71 -1.58
N SER A 87 -13.70 -28.09 -1.77
CA SER A 87 -13.30 -29.20 -2.66
C SER A 87 -12.78 -30.42 -1.90
N GLY A 88 -13.17 -30.57 -0.64
CA GLY A 88 -12.96 -31.79 0.14
C GLY A 88 -14.30 -32.51 0.32
N SER A 89 -14.69 -33.29 -0.68
CA SER A 89 -15.66 -34.39 -0.51
C SER A 89 -14.91 -35.64 -0.08
#